data_AF-A0A536NZC0-F1
#
_entry.id   AF-A0A536NZC0-F1
#
_cell.length_a   1.000
_cell.length_b   1.000
_cell.length_c   1.000
_cell.angle_alpha   90.00
_cell.angle_beta   90.00
_cell.angle_gamma   90.00
#
_symmetry.space_group_name_H-M   'P 1'
#
loop_
_entity.id
_entity.type
_entity.pdbx_description
1 polymer ?
#
loop_
_entity_poly.entity_id
_entity_poly.type
_entity_poly.pdbx_seq_one_letter_code
_entity_poly.pdbx_strand_id
1 'polypeptide(L)'
;MNTTVVTSQMRTTVMSNRRTRKPVTLQGRVGQRAVRPSGEAATMPVGFRVIRRSSRPDAALLKGFAALHTADLSDAMNRSGTMDRGIQPVFSPIRRVVGPAVTISAPTGAFNMVKIGMEQTQIGDVLVVNARGALNGALVGGTVCRGLVHRGLAGLVADGAVRDASEIQQDGLPTFARGITTVMGPIDGPGEVNVPIACGGVVVNPGDIIVADDDGIVVIRPSEAEEVLVETAKVQASHDAVQPILLRGEVTNIAKIERALRDQGCTFVDG
;
A
#
# COMPACT_ATOMS: atom_id res chain seq x y z
N MET A 1 -68.26 23.97 25.02
CA MET A 1 -68.66 23.08 26.13
C MET A 1 -67.41 22.33 26.56
N ASN A 2 -66.85 22.37 27.75
CA ASN A 2 -67.02 23.10 29.01
C ASN A 2 -65.58 23.13 29.61
N THR A 3 -65.08 24.24 30.16
CA THR A 3 -65.02 24.54 31.62
C THR A 3 -64.21 23.46 32.38
N THR A 4 -63.16 23.74 33.17
CA THR A 4 -63.09 24.70 34.28
C THR A 4 -61.66 24.79 34.82
N VAL A 5 -61.29 26.01 35.25
CA VAL A 5 -60.10 26.45 35.98
C VAL A 5 -60.19 26.05 37.47
N VAL A 6 -59.10 25.61 38.13
CA VAL A 6 -58.86 25.96 39.55
C VAL A 6 -57.35 26.07 39.85
N THR A 7 -56.98 27.28 40.27
CA THR A 7 -55.74 27.75 40.91
C THR A 7 -55.57 27.26 42.35
N SER A 8 -54.33 27.09 42.84
CA SER A 8 -54.01 27.33 44.25
C SER A 8 -52.51 27.62 44.47
N GLN A 9 -52.25 28.75 45.14
CA GLN A 9 -50.97 29.23 45.64
C GLN A 9 -50.72 28.68 47.06
N MET A 10 -49.46 28.48 47.47
CA MET A 10 -48.83 29.22 48.60
C MET A 10 -47.49 28.61 49.11
N ARG A 11 -46.48 29.49 49.13
CA ARG A 11 -45.53 29.81 50.21
C ARG A 11 -44.56 28.77 50.82
N THR A 12 -43.28 29.04 50.53
CA THR A 12 -42.18 29.36 51.46
C THR A 12 -41.70 28.31 52.46
N THR A 13 -40.48 27.80 52.24
CA THR A 13 -39.45 27.67 53.29
C THR A 13 -38.07 27.97 52.70
N VAL A 14 -37.45 29.02 53.22
CA VAL A 14 -36.02 29.33 53.06
C VAL A 14 -35.26 28.52 54.10
N MET A 15 -34.32 27.67 53.70
CA MET A 15 -33.19 27.31 54.55
C MET A 15 -31.89 27.46 53.76
N SER A 16 -31.06 28.35 54.30
CA SER A 16 -29.72 28.67 53.84
C SER A 16 -28.78 27.48 53.95
N ASN A 17 -27.97 27.24 52.92
CA ASN A 17 -26.59 26.86 53.19
C ASN A 17 -25.65 27.41 52.10
N ARG A 18 -24.95 28.49 52.44
CA ARG A 18 -23.88 29.06 51.63
C ARG A 18 -22.66 28.14 51.73
N ARG A 19 -22.37 27.40 50.66
CA ARG A 19 -20.99 27.00 50.33
C ARG A 19 -20.63 27.58 48.97
N THR A 20 -19.66 28.48 49.02
CA THR A 20 -19.08 29.27 47.93
C THR A 20 -18.57 28.39 46.80
N ARG A 21 -19.23 28.43 45.63
CA ARG A 21 -18.63 28.01 44.35
C ARG A 21 -18.24 29.27 43.59
N LYS A 22 -16.94 29.48 43.40
CA LYS A 22 -16.43 30.50 42.46
C LYS A 22 -16.87 30.11 41.05
N PRO A 23 -17.38 31.03 40.21
CA PRO A 23 -17.65 30.72 38.82
C PRO A 23 -16.32 30.59 38.07
N VAL A 24 -16.06 29.42 37.49
CA VAL A 24 -14.99 29.23 36.50
C VAL A 24 -15.55 29.72 35.18
N THR A 25 -15.14 30.93 34.77
CA THR A 25 -15.45 31.46 33.45
C THR A 25 -14.61 30.70 32.42
N LEU A 26 -15.21 29.74 31.72
CA LEU A 26 -14.62 29.13 30.52
C LEU A 26 -14.74 30.15 29.37
N GLN A 27 -13.80 31.08 29.28
CA GLN A 27 -13.58 31.82 28.04
C GLN A 27 -12.88 30.89 27.06
N GLY A 28 -13.65 30.39 26.09
CA GLY A 28 -13.12 29.72 24.91
C GLY A 28 -12.19 30.67 24.15
N ARG A 29 -10.88 30.42 24.23
CA ARG A 29 -9.93 30.91 23.22
C ARG A 29 -10.18 30.08 21.97
N VAL A 30 -10.98 30.61 21.06
CA VAL A 30 -10.93 30.23 19.64
C VAL A 30 -9.48 30.51 19.22
N GLY A 31 -8.70 29.45 19.06
CA GLY A 31 -7.32 29.53 18.60
C GLY A 31 -7.33 30.21 17.23
N GLN A 32 -6.84 31.44 17.19
CA GLN A 32 -6.56 32.13 15.94
C GLN A 32 -5.59 31.26 15.13
N ARG A 33 -6.04 30.82 13.96
CA ARG A 33 -5.22 30.13 12.99
C ARG A 33 -4.17 31.14 12.51
N ALA A 34 -2.94 31.01 13.00
CA ALA A 34 -1.84 31.83 12.55
C ALA A 34 -1.60 31.54 11.06
N VAL A 35 -2.00 32.47 10.19
CA VAL A 35 -1.57 32.52 8.80
C VAL A 35 -0.09 32.87 8.84
N ARG A 36 0.79 31.90 8.51
CA ARG A 36 2.23 32.17 8.40
C ARG A 36 2.50 33.08 7.19
N PRO A 37 3.40 34.06 7.30
CA PRO A 37 3.75 34.91 6.18
C PRO A 37 4.46 34.07 5.11
N SER A 38 4.02 34.22 3.86
CA SER A 38 4.67 33.68 2.67
C SER A 38 6.01 34.39 2.47
N GLY A 39 7.13 33.69 2.68
CA GLY A 39 8.46 34.25 2.39
C GLY A 39 9.65 33.53 3.01
N GLU A 40 9.47 32.73 4.06
CA GLU A 40 10.55 31.91 4.63
C GLU A 40 10.46 30.50 4.03
N ALA A 41 11.54 30.01 3.42
CA ALA A 41 11.63 28.61 3.01
C ALA A 41 11.44 27.75 4.26
N ALA A 42 10.22 27.24 4.47
CA ALA A 42 9.88 26.46 5.64
C ALA A 42 10.90 25.32 5.76
N THR A 43 11.66 25.31 6.84
CA THR A 43 12.55 24.20 7.18
C THR A 43 11.69 22.94 7.18
N MET A 44 11.87 22.10 6.15
CA MET A 44 11.06 20.90 5.99
C MET A 44 11.32 20.00 7.19
N PRO A 45 10.30 19.68 8.01
CA PRO A 45 10.49 18.76 9.13
C PRO A 45 11.01 17.42 8.59
N VAL A 46 12.19 17.02 9.08
CA VAL A 46 12.85 15.78 8.66
C VAL A 46 12.05 14.59 9.19
N GLY A 47 11.68 13.65 8.32
CA GLY A 47 10.97 12.43 8.71
C GLY A 47 9.47 12.61 9.01
N PHE A 48 8.89 13.79 8.76
CA PHE A 48 7.45 14.02 8.92
C PHE A 48 6.90 15.05 7.92
N ARG A 49 6.66 14.62 6.67
CA ARG A 49 6.31 15.53 5.57
C ARG A 49 5.44 14.87 4.49
N VAL A 50 4.71 15.69 3.74
CA VAL A 50 3.91 15.26 2.60
C VAL A 50 4.43 15.97 1.37
N ILE A 51 5.05 15.24 0.45
CA ILE A 51 5.47 15.79 -0.85
C ILE A 51 4.31 15.61 -1.82
N ARG A 52 3.93 16.66 -2.54
CA ARG A 52 2.96 16.54 -3.63
C ARG A 52 3.65 15.96 -4.84
N ARG A 53 3.06 14.94 -5.46
CA ARG A 53 3.63 14.30 -6.64
C ARG A 53 3.54 15.23 -7.85
N SER A 54 4.60 15.31 -8.63
CA SER A 54 4.70 16.17 -9.83
C SER A 54 4.67 15.41 -11.15
N SER A 55 4.98 14.11 -11.19
CA SER A 55 5.07 13.32 -12.42
C SER A 55 4.39 11.94 -12.33
N ARG A 56 4.02 11.40 -13.50
CA ARG A 56 3.49 10.05 -13.68
C ARG A 56 4.14 9.41 -14.92
N PRO A 57 4.35 8.09 -14.94
CA PRO A 57 4.68 7.38 -16.17
C PRO A 57 3.58 7.55 -17.22
N ASP A 58 3.96 7.44 -18.50
CA ASP A 58 3.02 7.43 -19.61
C ASP A 58 2.02 6.28 -19.47
N ALA A 59 0.73 6.56 -19.71
CA ALA A 59 -0.31 5.55 -19.73
C ALA A 59 -0.10 4.49 -20.82
N ALA A 60 0.52 4.86 -21.95
CA ALA A 60 0.88 3.89 -23.01
C ALA A 60 1.90 2.86 -22.49
N LEU A 61 2.89 3.32 -21.73
CA LEU A 61 3.90 2.48 -21.11
C LEU A 61 3.28 1.50 -20.10
N LEU A 62 2.36 1.97 -19.25
CA LEU A 62 1.64 1.11 -18.29
C LEU A 62 0.85 -0.03 -18.98
N LYS A 63 0.26 0.22 -20.16
CA LYS A 63 -0.47 -0.81 -20.90
C LYS A 63 0.41 -1.98 -21.32
N GLY A 64 1.69 -1.73 -21.63
CA GLY A 64 2.65 -2.77 -22.01
C GLY A 64 2.82 -3.85 -20.92
N PHE A 65 2.67 -3.47 -19.65
CA PHE A 65 2.82 -4.37 -18.52
C PHE A 65 1.54 -5.12 -18.12
N ALA A 66 0.38 -4.71 -18.62
CA ALA A 66 -0.92 -5.27 -18.19
C ALA A 66 -1.06 -6.78 -18.45
N ALA A 67 -0.37 -7.30 -19.48
CA ALA A 67 -0.42 -8.71 -19.86
C ALA A 67 0.72 -9.56 -19.25
N LEU A 68 1.75 -8.94 -18.67
CA LEU A 68 2.97 -9.62 -18.25
C LEU A 68 2.82 -10.25 -16.86
N HIS A 69 3.43 -11.42 -16.67
CA HIS A 69 3.51 -12.10 -15.38
C HIS A 69 4.70 -11.58 -14.57
N THR A 70 4.55 -11.53 -13.25
CA THR A 70 5.64 -11.07 -12.37
C THR A 70 6.86 -11.97 -12.45
N ALA A 71 6.69 -13.27 -12.71
CA ALA A 71 7.80 -14.21 -12.92
C ALA A 71 8.67 -13.84 -14.14
N ASP A 72 8.05 -13.58 -15.30
CA ASP A 72 8.79 -13.19 -16.52
C ASP A 72 9.52 -11.85 -16.31
N LEU A 73 8.85 -10.88 -15.66
CA LEU A 73 9.45 -9.58 -15.32
C LEU A 73 10.63 -9.74 -14.35
N SER A 74 10.49 -10.58 -13.34
CA SER A 74 11.54 -10.89 -12.37
C SER A 74 12.76 -11.50 -13.06
N ASP A 75 12.57 -12.45 -13.96
CA ASP A 75 13.69 -13.05 -14.71
C ASP A 75 14.35 -12.06 -15.66
N ALA A 76 13.56 -11.24 -16.39
CA ALA A 76 14.07 -10.19 -17.26
C ALA A 76 14.90 -9.14 -16.52
N MET A 77 14.56 -8.87 -15.26
CA MET A 77 15.21 -7.87 -14.40
C MET A 77 16.26 -8.48 -13.45
N ASN A 78 16.70 -9.72 -13.65
CA ASN A 78 17.64 -10.40 -12.74
C ASN A 78 17.20 -10.37 -11.26
N ARG A 79 15.88 -10.37 -11.01
CA ARG A 79 15.22 -10.32 -9.70
C ARG A 79 15.44 -9.02 -8.91
N SER A 80 16.04 -7.99 -9.52
CA SER A 80 16.40 -6.75 -8.81
C SER A 80 15.20 -5.92 -8.36
N GLY A 81 14.08 -6.02 -9.07
CA GLY A 81 12.83 -5.32 -8.77
C GLY A 81 11.83 -6.14 -7.96
N THR A 82 12.15 -7.39 -7.64
CA THR A 82 11.20 -8.35 -7.04
C THR A 82 11.13 -8.15 -5.54
N MET A 83 9.94 -7.82 -5.02
CA MET A 83 9.73 -7.65 -3.58
C MET A 83 9.78 -8.99 -2.85
N ASP A 84 10.17 -8.91 -1.57
CA ASP A 84 10.17 -10.02 -0.63
C ASP A 84 8.82 -10.74 -0.59
N ARG A 85 8.87 -12.07 -0.76
CA ARG A 85 7.73 -12.99 -0.75
C ARG A 85 6.96 -12.93 0.58
N GLY A 86 7.52 -12.38 1.65
CA GLY A 86 6.78 -12.15 2.89
C GLY A 86 5.57 -11.21 2.72
N ILE A 87 5.48 -10.43 1.63
CA ILE A 87 4.28 -9.66 1.27
C ILE A 87 3.43 -10.51 0.32
N GLN A 88 2.26 -10.95 0.79
CA GLN A 88 1.37 -11.87 0.08
C GLN A 88 0.04 -11.23 -0.30
N PRO A 89 -0.66 -11.73 -1.33
CA PRO A 89 -2.07 -11.38 -1.57
C PRO A 89 -2.90 -11.63 -0.31
N VAL A 90 -3.74 -10.67 0.08
CA VAL A 90 -4.68 -10.81 1.20
C VAL A 90 -5.76 -11.86 0.90
N PHE A 91 -6.07 -12.04 -0.38
CA PHE A 91 -6.95 -13.07 -0.90
C PHE A 91 -6.46 -13.51 -2.29
N SER A 92 -6.86 -14.70 -2.71
CA SER A 92 -6.53 -15.27 -4.02
C SER A 92 -7.78 -15.99 -4.59
N PRO A 93 -8.00 -15.98 -5.93
CA PRO A 93 -7.18 -15.33 -6.95
C PRO A 93 -7.24 -13.80 -6.85
N ILE A 94 -6.11 -13.15 -7.06
CA ILE A 94 -6.02 -11.68 -7.06
C ILE A 94 -6.09 -11.14 -8.48
N ARG A 95 -6.80 -10.02 -8.67
CA ARG A 95 -6.74 -9.30 -9.95
C ARG A 95 -5.35 -8.68 -10.09
N ARG A 96 -4.73 -8.86 -11.26
CA ARG A 96 -3.45 -8.26 -11.59
C ARG A 96 -3.48 -6.73 -11.39
N VAL A 97 -2.40 -6.23 -10.82
CA VAL A 97 -2.17 -4.82 -10.54
C VAL A 97 -1.12 -4.31 -11.51
N VAL A 98 -1.41 -3.19 -12.17
CA VAL A 98 -0.42 -2.37 -12.85
C VAL A 98 -0.75 -0.92 -12.57
N GLY A 99 0.22 -0.17 -12.06
CA GLY A 99 0.03 1.26 -11.85
C GLY A 99 1.22 1.95 -11.20
N PRO A 100 1.28 3.28 -11.25
CA PRO A 100 2.37 4.01 -10.62
C PRO A 100 2.22 4.08 -9.11
N ALA A 101 3.34 4.02 -8.41
CA ALA A 101 3.41 4.02 -6.96
C ALA A 101 3.14 5.41 -6.37
N VAL A 102 2.24 5.46 -5.39
CA VAL A 102 2.19 6.51 -4.37
C VAL A 102 2.78 5.92 -3.11
N THR A 103 3.97 6.40 -2.72
CA THR A 103 4.74 5.81 -1.62
C THR A 103 4.43 6.46 -0.29
N ILE A 104 4.40 5.66 0.76
CA ILE A 104 4.19 6.10 2.15
C ILE A 104 5.21 5.41 3.05
N SER A 105 5.98 6.20 3.79
CA SER A 105 6.79 5.74 4.92
C SER A 105 6.01 5.95 6.21
N ALA A 106 5.63 4.87 6.88
CA ALA A 106 4.85 4.89 8.13
C ALA A 106 5.57 4.05 9.20
N PRO A 107 6.73 4.49 9.72
CA PRO A 107 7.58 3.69 10.61
C PRO A 107 6.91 3.32 11.94
N THR A 108 5.92 4.09 12.39
CA THR A 108 5.14 3.80 13.60
C THR A 108 3.83 3.06 13.30
N GLY A 109 3.55 2.72 12.03
CA GLY A 109 2.27 2.17 11.61
C GLY A 109 1.11 3.16 11.69
N ALA A 110 1.39 4.47 11.61
CA ALA A 110 0.37 5.51 11.75
C ALA A 110 -0.67 5.46 10.61
N PHE A 111 -1.90 5.12 10.96
CA PHE A 111 -3.02 4.96 10.04
C PHE A 111 -3.35 6.26 9.27
N ASN A 112 -3.25 7.42 9.91
CA ASN A 112 -3.55 8.69 9.24
C ASN A 112 -2.57 9.02 8.10
N MET A 113 -1.34 8.49 8.11
CA MET A 113 -0.42 8.65 6.98
C MET A 113 -0.96 7.96 5.73
N VAL A 114 -1.66 6.83 5.87
CA VAL A 114 -2.28 6.15 4.73
C VAL A 114 -3.43 6.95 4.14
N LYS A 115 -4.25 7.60 4.97
CA LYS A 115 -5.32 8.51 4.51
C LYS A 115 -4.76 9.73 3.77
N ILE A 116 -3.68 10.31 4.27
CA ILE A 116 -3.03 11.43 3.58
C ILE A 116 -2.43 10.98 2.25
N GLY A 117 -1.81 9.80 2.19
CA GLY A 117 -1.35 9.22 0.92
C GLY A 117 -2.49 8.94 -0.05
N MET A 118 -3.63 8.42 0.43
CA MET A 118 -4.86 8.26 -0.35
C MET A 118 -5.35 9.59 -0.93
N GLU A 119 -5.15 10.73 -0.26
CA GLU A 119 -5.49 12.05 -0.80
C GLU A 119 -4.58 12.45 -1.99
N GLN A 120 -3.37 11.87 -2.08
CA GLN A 120 -2.41 12.15 -3.15
C GLN A 120 -2.54 11.22 -4.37
N THR A 121 -3.48 10.27 -4.36
CA THR A 121 -3.65 9.30 -5.46
C THR A 121 -4.54 9.86 -6.56
N GLN A 122 -4.37 9.29 -7.75
CA GLN A 122 -5.28 9.41 -8.88
C GLN A 122 -5.71 8.02 -9.32
N ILE A 123 -6.70 7.96 -10.21
CA ILE A 123 -7.21 6.70 -10.79
C ILE A 123 -6.04 5.90 -11.37
N GLY A 124 -6.01 4.60 -11.07
CA GLY A 124 -4.98 3.65 -11.52
C GLY A 124 -3.69 3.65 -10.70
N ASP A 125 -3.55 4.49 -9.66
CA ASP A 125 -2.38 4.42 -8.78
C ASP A 125 -2.37 3.16 -7.91
N VAL A 126 -1.17 2.76 -7.51
CA VAL A 126 -0.93 1.75 -6.48
C VAL A 126 -0.41 2.43 -5.24
N LEU A 127 -1.09 2.25 -4.11
CA LEU A 127 -0.61 2.77 -2.84
C LEU A 127 0.43 1.79 -2.28
N VAL A 128 1.64 2.25 -2.00
CA VAL A 128 2.73 1.41 -1.49
C VAL A 128 3.17 1.93 -0.13
N VAL A 129 2.88 1.17 0.92
CA VAL A 129 3.06 1.58 2.31
C VAL A 129 4.15 0.75 2.95
N ASN A 130 5.21 1.41 3.41
CA ASN A 130 6.28 0.79 4.17
C ASN A 130 6.12 1.07 5.67
N ALA A 131 5.80 0.03 6.44
CA ALA A 131 5.82 0.04 7.89
C ALA A 131 6.89 -0.88 8.48
N ARG A 132 7.93 -1.20 7.69
CA ARG A 132 9.08 -2.01 8.09
C ARG A 132 8.67 -3.39 8.62
N GLY A 133 7.64 -3.96 8.01
CA GLY A 133 7.09 -5.26 8.36
C GLY A 133 6.37 -5.32 9.71
N ALA A 134 5.92 -4.19 10.25
CA ALA A 134 5.18 -4.17 11.51
C ALA A 134 3.87 -4.98 11.42
N LEU A 135 3.72 -5.97 12.32
CA LEU A 135 2.53 -6.83 12.41
C LEU A 135 1.68 -6.59 13.67
N ASN A 136 2.14 -5.71 14.57
CA ASN A 136 1.49 -5.41 15.84
C ASN A 136 0.25 -4.51 15.71
N GLY A 137 0.01 -3.92 14.54
CA GLY A 137 -1.17 -3.11 14.26
C GLY A 137 -1.38 -2.91 12.77
N ALA A 138 -2.65 -2.93 12.34
CA ALA A 138 -3.02 -2.79 10.95
C ALA A 138 -2.81 -1.35 10.44
N LEU A 139 -2.24 -1.23 9.25
CA LEU A 139 -2.07 0.04 8.52
C LEU A 139 -3.36 0.55 7.91
N VAL A 140 -4.26 -0.37 7.53
CA VAL A 140 -5.59 -0.08 7.00
C VAL A 140 -6.55 -1.21 7.36
N GLY A 141 -7.84 -0.89 7.30
CA GLY A 141 -8.93 -1.86 7.36
C GLY A 141 -9.92 -1.66 6.20
N GLY A 142 -11.01 -2.42 6.24
CA GLY A 142 -11.97 -2.57 5.14
C GLY A 142 -12.55 -1.24 4.67
N THR A 143 -12.94 -0.36 5.61
CA THR A 143 -13.52 0.95 5.28
C THR A 143 -12.59 1.84 4.45
N VAL A 144 -11.28 1.84 4.75
CA VAL A 144 -10.32 2.65 3.96
C VAL A 144 -10.11 1.99 2.60
N CYS A 145 -9.96 0.66 2.55
CA CYS A 145 -9.84 -0.08 1.30
C CYS A 145 -11.04 0.16 0.38
N ARG A 146 -12.28 0.16 0.89
CA ARG A 146 -13.48 0.55 0.13
C ARG A 146 -13.36 1.94 -0.46
N GLY A 147 -12.84 2.90 0.31
CA GLY A 147 -12.55 4.24 -0.18
C GLY A 147 -11.52 4.24 -1.32
N LEU A 148 -10.49 3.39 -1.27
CA LEU A 148 -9.51 3.24 -2.35
C LEU A 148 -10.14 2.66 -3.61
N VAL A 149 -11.06 1.70 -3.48
CA VAL A 149 -11.84 1.17 -4.61
C VAL A 149 -12.63 2.27 -5.30
N HIS A 150 -13.38 3.08 -4.54
CA HIS A 150 -14.17 4.18 -5.11
C HIS A 150 -13.33 5.33 -5.69
N ARG A 151 -12.05 5.45 -5.29
CA ARG A 151 -11.08 6.34 -5.94
C ARG A 151 -10.48 5.75 -7.22
N GLY A 152 -10.76 4.49 -7.54
CA GLY A 152 -10.27 3.81 -8.73
C GLY A 152 -8.79 3.41 -8.64
N LEU A 153 -8.27 3.12 -7.45
CA LEU A 153 -6.89 2.62 -7.32
C LEU A 153 -6.73 1.24 -7.98
N ALA A 154 -5.55 1.01 -8.54
CA ALA A 154 -5.19 -0.29 -9.12
C ALA A 154 -4.95 -1.35 -8.03
N GLY A 155 -4.41 -0.95 -6.87
CA GLY A 155 -4.19 -1.83 -5.72
C GLY A 155 -3.51 -1.16 -4.53
N LEU A 156 -3.22 -1.96 -3.50
CA LEU A 156 -2.51 -1.59 -2.28
C LEU A 156 -1.41 -2.61 -1.99
N VAL A 157 -0.20 -2.14 -1.69
CA VAL A 157 0.92 -2.94 -1.17
C VAL A 157 1.29 -2.43 0.21
N ALA A 158 1.31 -3.32 1.20
CA ALA A 158 1.61 -3.00 2.59
C ALA A 158 2.77 -3.88 3.11
N ASP A 159 3.95 -3.29 3.28
CA ASP A 159 5.03 -3.88 4.06
C ASP A 159 4.72 -3.70 5.57
N GLY A 160 3.71 -4.46 6.01
CA GLY A 160 3.11 -4.43 7.34
C GLY A 160 1.77 -5.18 7.33
N ALA A 161 1.06 -5.16 8.46
CA ALA A 161 -0.24 -5.82 8.57
C ALA A 161 -1.41 -4.96 8.08
N VAL A 162 -2.47 -5.64 7.63
CA VAL A 162 -3.80 -5.06 7.36
C VAL A 162 -4.86 -5.77 8.20
N ARG A 163 -6.11 -5.32 8.14
CA ARG A 163 -7.25 -5.99 8.78
C ARG A 163 -8.48 -6.01 7.89
N ASP A 164 -9.54 -6.69 8.35
CA ASP A 164 -10.83 -6.81 7.66
C ASP A 164 -10.71 -7.47 6.28
N ALA A 165 -9.87 -8.53 6.18
CA ALA A 165 -9.54 -9.20 4.92
C ALA A 165 -10.78 -9.65 4.11
N SER A 166 -11.85 -10.10 4.79
CA SER A 166 -13.10 -10.46 4.13
C SER A 166 -13.78 -9.26 3.46
N GLU A 167 -13.76 -8.08 4.07
CA GLU A 167 -14.31 -6.87 3.44
C GLU A 167 -13.43 -6.43 2.27
N ILE A 168 -12.11 -6.48 2.42
CA ILE A 168 -11.16 -6.16 1.34
C ILE A 168 -11.39 -7.06 0.13
N GLN A 169 -11.61 -8.36 0.36
CA GLN A 169 -11.94 -9.32 -0.70
C GLN A 169 -13.30 -9.01 -1.34
N GLN A 170 -14.33 -8.73 -0.53
CA GLN A 170 -15.67 -8.41 -1.02
C GLN A 170 -15.69 -7.13 -1.89
N ASP A 171 -14.95 -6.10 -1.49
CA ASP A 171 -14.81 -4.86 -2.24
C ASP A 171 -13.89 -5.01 -3.46
N GLY A 172 -13.11 -6.10 -3.54
CA GLY A 172 -12.32 -6.47 -4.72
C GLY A 172 -11.07 -5.62 -4.96
N LEU A 173 -10.54 -4.93 -3.94
CA LEU A 173 -9.28 -4.19 -4.04
C LEU A 173 -8.10 -5.17 -4.01
N PRO A 174 -7.28 -5.28 -5.08
CA PRO A 174 -6.05 -6.04 -5.01
C PRO A 174 -5.16 -5.50 -3.89
N THR A 175 -4.98 -6.29 -2.84
CA THR A 175 -4.25 -5.88 -1.64
C THR A 175 -3.21 -6.93 -1.30
N PHE A 176 -1.99 -6.49 -1.09
CA PHE A 176 -0.85 -7.30 -0.69
C PHE A 176 -0.35 -6.81 0.68
N ALA A 177 -0.12 -7.73 1.61
CA ALA A 177 0.28 -7.40 2.97
C ALA A 177 1.22 -8.45 3.55
N ARG A 178 2.01 -8.09 4.57
CA ARG A 178 2.81 -9.08 5.33
C ARG A 178 1.99 -9.97 6.24
N GLY A 179 0.81 -9.53 6.61
CA GLY A 179 -0.06 -10.28 7.50
C GLY A 179 -1.40 -9.62 7.71
N ILE A 180 -2.28 -10.36 8.37
CA ILE A 180 -3.60 -9.90 8.77
C ILE A 180 -3.64 -9.89 10.29
N THR A 181 -4.12 -8.79 10.88
CA THR A 181 -4.25 -8.63 12.33
C THR A 181 -5.62 -8.07 12.68
N THR A 182 -6.10 -8.30 13.89
CA THR A 182 -7.32 -7.67 14.41
C THR A 182 -7.03 -6.33 15.09
N VAL A 183 -5.78 -6.07 15.44
CA VAL A 183 -5.34 -4.88 16.18
C VAL A 183 -5.25 -3.68 15.26
N MET A 184 -5.84 -2.56 15.66
CA MET A 184 -5.66 -1.29 14.94
C MET A 184 -4.30 -0.70 15.26
N GLY A 185 -3.55 -0.26 14.23
CA GLY A 185 -2.34 0.52 14.43
C GLY A 185 -2.60 1.89 15.09
N PRO A 186 -1.53 2.60 15.50
CA PRO A 186 -1.65 3.96 16.00
C PRO A 186 -2.37 4.88 15.00
N ILE A 187 -3.21 5.78 15.48
CA ILE A 187 -3.96 6.70 14.59
C ILE A 187 -3.03 7.78 14.04
N ASP A 188 -2.32 8.47 14.94
CA ASP A 188 -1.40 9.57 14.62
C ASP A 188 0.04 9.15 14.85
N GLY A 189 0.94 9.70 14.02
CA GLY A 189 2.38 9.48 14.15
C GLY A 189 3.13 10.08 12.97
N PRO A 190 4.47 10.21 13.09
CA PRO A 190 5.30 10.73 12.02
C PRO A 190 5.33 9.76 10.84
N GLY A 191 5.54 10.32 9.66
CA GLY A 191 5.67 9.57 8.42
C GLY A 191 5.87 10.49 7.22
N GLU A 192 6.12 9.88 6.07
CA GLU A 192 6.39 10.62 4.84
C GLU A 192 5.55 10.10 3.68
N VAL A 193 5.11 10.99 2.81
CA VAL A 193 4.37 10.63 1.58
C VAL A 193 5.13 11.16 0.36
N ASN A 194 5.15 10.35 -0.69
CA ASN A 194 5.90 10.57 -1.94
C ASN A 194 7.39 10.82 -1.69
N VAL A 195 8.01 9.94 -0.90
CA VAL A 195 9.47 9.81 -0.75
C VAL A 195 9.92 8.42 -1.19
N PRO A 196 11.20 8.21 -1.54
CA PRO A 196 11.72 6.86 -1.72
C PRO A 196 11.54 6.03 -0.44
N ILE A 197 11.05 4.79 -0.58
CA ILE A 197 10.88 3.83 0.52
C ILE A 197 11.55 2.50 0.19
N ALA A 198 11.99 1.76 1.20
CA ALA A 198 12.42 0.37 1.05
C ALA A 198 11.27 -0.56 1.44
N CYS A 199 10.49 -1.03 0.47
CA CYS A 199 9.30 -1.86 0.65
C CYS A 199 9.58 -3.28 0.12
N GLY A 200 9.41 -4.30 0.93
CA GLY A 200 9.72 -5.68 0.54
C GLY A 200 11.19 -5.86 0.18
N GLY A 201 12.11 -5.11 0.80
CA GLY A 201 13.53 -5.13 0.45
C GLY A 201 13.91 -4.41 -0.85
N VAL A 202 12.94 -3.83 -1.58
CA VAL A 202 13.17 -3.11 -2.84
C VAL A 202 12.95 -1.61 -2.63
N VAL A 203 13.78 -0.79 -3.29
CA VAL A 203 13.57 0.66 -3.32
C VAL A 203 12.41 0.99 -4.25
N VAL A 204 11.41 1.69 -3.73
CA VAL A 204 10.27 2.21 -4.49
C VAL A 204 10.29 3.72 -4.44
N ASN A 205 10.42 4.36 -5.59
CA ASN A 205 10.27 5.79 -5.75
C ASN A 205 8.82 6.15 -6.06
N PRO A 206 8.36 7.35 -5.70
CA PRO A 206 7.07 7.84 -6.16
C PRO A 206 7.02 7.86 -7.69
N GLY A 207 6.02 7.21 -8.27
CA GLY A 207 5.86 7.08 -9.71
C GLY A 207 6.50 5.84 -10.34
N ASP A 208 7.26 5.02 -9.60
CA ASP A 208 7.70 3.71 -10.09
C ASP A 208 6.49 2.84 -10.46
N ILE A 209 6.63 2.01 -11.49
CA ILE A 209 5.56 1.14 -11.97
C ILE A 209 5.55 -0.11 -11.11
N ILE A 210 4.42 -0.38 -10.47
CA ILE A 210 4.18 -1.61 -9.72
C ILE A 210 3.40 -2.56 -10.60
N VAL A 211 3.94 -3.77 -10.77
CA VAL A 211 3.22 -4.91 -11.35
C VAL A 211 3.08 -5.98 -10.27
N ALA A 212 1.87 -6.48 -10.05
CA ALA A 212 1.64 -7.55 -9.07
C ALA A 212 0.55 -8.53 -9.52
N ASP A 213 0.73 -9.79 -9.19
CA ASP A 213 -0.22 -10.89 -9.38
C ASP A 213 -0.12 -11.87 -8.20
N ASP A 214 -0.73 -13.06 -8.29
CA ASP A 214 -0.72 -14.03 -7.18
C ASP A 214 0.69 -14.50 -6.77
N ASP A 215 1.68 -14.40 -7.66
CA ASP A 215 3.04 -14.89 -7.40
C ASP A 215 3.88 -13.88 -6.61
N GLY A 216 3.71 -12.58 -6.87
CA GLY A 216 4.46 -11.55 -6.18
C GLY A 216 4.26 -10.13 -6.72
N ILE A 217 5.26 -9.28 -6.45
CA ILE A 217 5.25 -7.85 -6.78
C ILE A 217 6.62 -7.50 -7.38
N VAL A 218 6.61 -6.80 -8.51
CA VAL A 218 7.80 -6.29 -9.19
C VAL A 218 7.69 -4.77 -9.33
N VAL A 219 8.80 -4.08 -9.05
CA VAL A 219 8.96 -2.63 -9.14
C VAL A 219 9.82 -2.30 -10.35
N ILE A 220 9.32 -1.45 -11.24
CA ILE A 220 10.00 -1.04 -12.47
C ILE A 220 10.17 0.48 -12.46
N ARG A 221 11.41 0.94 -12.65
CA ARG A 221 11.70 2.36 -12.79
C ARG A 221 11.17 2.86 -14.15
N PRO A 222 10.49 4.02 -14.24
CA PRO A 222 9.94 4.49 -15.50
C PRO A 222 10.98 4.70 -16.60
N SER A 223 12.22 5.05 -16.22
CA SER A 223 13.36 5.22 -17.15
C SER A 223 13.85 3.92 -17.78
N GLU A 224 13.53 2.76 -17.20
CA GLU A 224 13.98 1.44 -17.66
C GLU A 224 12.84 0.64 -18.30
N ALA A 225 11.62 1.15 -18.22
CA ALA A 225 10.43 0.39 -18.54
C ALA A 225 10.37 -0.12 -19.98
N GLU A 226 10.82 0.69 -20.96
CA GLU A 226 10.87 0.24 -22.36
C GLU A 226 11.84 -0.93 -22.56
N GLU A 227 13.02 -0.87 -21.93
CA GLU A 227 14.00 -1.94 -21.96
C GLU A 227 13.48 -3.20 -21.26
N VAL A 228 12.83 -3.05 -20.11
CA VAL A 228 12.21 -4.19 -19.40
C VAL A 228 11.15 -4.88 -20.26
N LEU A 229 10.33 -4.14 -21.00
CA LEU A 229 9.35 -4.74 -21.93
C LEU A 229 10.05 -5.57 -23.02
N VAL A 230 11.16 -5.07 -23.58
CA VAL A 230 11.95 -5.78 -24.59
C VAL A 230 12.59 -7.05 -24.01
N GLU A 231 13.21 -6.97 -22.84
CA GLU A 231 13.84 -8.14 -22.21
C GLU A 231 12.81 -9.18 -21.78
N THR A 232 11.64 -8.75 -21.29
CA THR A 232 10.56 -9.66 -20.90
C THR A 232 9.99 -10.41 -22.12
N ALA A 233 9.88 -9.74 -23.27
CA ALA A 233 9.48 -10.41 -24.51
C ALA A 233 10.47 -11.52 -24.94
N LYS A 234 11.77 -11.34 -24.67
CA LYS A 234 12.78 -12.39 -24.94
C LYS A 234 12.65 -13.58 -23.99
N VAL A 235 12.35 -13.33 -22.72
CA VAL A 235 12.08 -14.37 -21.72
C VAL A 235 10.87 -15.20 -22.17
N GLN A 236 9.76 -14.54 -22.52
CA GLN A 236 8.55 -15.20 -23.00
C GLN A 236 8.79 -16.01 -24.28
N ALA A 237 9.49 -15.44 -25.27
CA ALA A 237 9.84 -16.17 -26.49
C ALA A 237 10.70 -17.43 -26.20
N SER A 238 11.58 -17.35 -25.20
CA SER A 238 12.40 -18.50 -24.77
C SER A 238 11.55 -19.58 -24.10
N HIS A 239 10.58 -19.19 -23.27
CA HIS A 239 9.60 -20.11 -22.67
C HIS A 239 8.71 -20.77 -23.72
N ASP A 240 8.21 -20.00 -24.69
CA ASP A 240 7.37 -20.49 -25.77
C ASP A 240 8.12 -21.46 -26.71
N ALA A 241 9.42 -21.21 -26.95
CA ALA A 241 10.23 -22.09 -27.79
C ALA A 241 10.40 -23.51 -27.20
N VAL A 242 10.41 -23.63 -25.87
CA VAL A 242 10.56 -24.93 -25.19
C VAL A 242 9.22 -25.63 -24.94
N GLN A 243 8.12 -24.89 -24.89
CA GLN A 243 6.78 -25.42 -24.60
C GLN A 243 6.40 -26.67 -25.42
N PRO A 244 6.55 -26.70 -26.76
CA PRO A 244 6.17 -27.89 -27.54
C PRO A 244 6.93 -29.15 -27.15
N ILE A 245 8.19 -29.02 -26.69
CA ILE A 245 9.01 -30.14 -26.24
C ILE A 245 8.50 -30.61 -24.88
N LEU A 246 8.31 -29.68 -23.94
CA LEU A 246 7.82 -29.97 -22.60
C LEU A 246 6.41 -30.61 -22.61
N LEU A 247 5.53 -30.16 -23.51
CA LEU A 247 4.18 -30.73 -23.68
C LEU A 247 4.18 -32.17 -24.21
N ARG A 248 5.29 -32.64 -24.81
CA ARG A 248 5.48 -34.05 -25.14
C ARG A 248 6.08 -34.87 -23.99
N GLY A 249 6.36 -34.24 -22.84
CA GLY A 249 7.04 -34.86 -21.71
C GLY A 249 8.55 -34.98 -21.88
N GLU A 250 9.13 -34.32 -22.89
CA GLU A 250 10.57 -34.31 -23.15
C GLU A 250 11.27 -33.21 -22.34
N VAL A 251 12.55 -33.39 -22.03
CA VAL A 251 13.36 -32.43 -21.28
C VAL A 251 14.29 -31.67 -22.22
N THR A 252 14.41 -30.35 -22.04
CA THR A 252 15.30 -29.52 -22.86
C THR A 252 16.71 -29.43 -22.27
N ASN A 253 17.71 -29.16 -23.12
CA ASN A 253 19.08 -28.87 -22.72
C ASN A 253 19.81 -29.97 -21.91
N ILE A 254 19.34 -31.22 -21.94
CA ILE A 254 19.87 -32.30 -21.08
C ILE A 254 21.38 -32.48 -21.22
N ALA A 255 21.92 -32.53 -22.45
CA ALA A 255 23.35 -32.70 -22.69
C ALA A 255 24.20 -31.54 -22.11
N LYS A 256 23.66 -30.32 -22.10
CA LYS A 256 24.31 -29.15 -21.50
C LYS A 256 24.27 -29.23 -19.97
N ILE A 257 23.12 -29.63 -19.41
CA ILE A 257 22.92 -29.80 -17.97
C ILE A 257 23.84 -30.90 -17.43
N GLU A 258 23.88 -32.07 -18.08
CA GLU A 258 24.74 -33.18 -17.68
C GLU A 258 26.22 -32.81 -17.68
N ARG A 259 26.68 -32.06 -18.70
CA ARG A 259 28.06 -31.57 -18.73
C ARG A 259 28.34 -30.66 -17.53
N ALA A 260 27.48 -29.67 -17.28
CA ALA A 260 27.64 -28.74 -16.16
C ALA A 260 27.64 -29.47 -14.80
N LEU A 261 26.81 -30.49 -14.64
CA LEU A 261 26.77 -31.31 -13.43
C LEU A 261 28.05 -32.14 -13.27
N ARG A 262 28.56 -32.75 -14.34
CA ARG A 262 29.84 -33.50 -14.30
C ARG A 262 31.02 -32.59 -13.96
N ASP A 263 31.04 -31.37 -14.51
CA ASP A 263 32.07 -30.37 -14.18
C ASP A 263 32.01 -29.95 -12.70
N GLN A 264 30.85 -30.08 -12.05
CA GLN A 264 30.64 -29.87 -10.61
C GLN A 264 30.92 -31.14 -9.77
N GLY A 265 31.37 -32.24 -10.38
CA GLY A 265 31.68 -33.50 -9.70
C GLY A 265 30.47 -34.42 -9.50
N CYS A 266 29.34 -34.17 -10.16
CA CYS A 266 28.20 -35.08 -10.15
C CYS A 266 28.51 -36.32 -11.00
N THR A 267 28.49 -37.50 -10.37
CA THR A 267 28.62 -38.78 -11.04
C THR A 267 27.24 -39.41 -11.22
N PHE A 268 26.87 -39.71 -12.47
CA PHE A 268 25.70 -40.49 -12.79
C PHE A 268 26.03 -41.97 -12.58
N VAL A 269 25.33 -42.62 -11.66
CA VAL A 269 25.51 -44.05 -11.32
C VAL A 269 24.24 -44.82 -11.64
N ASP A 270 24.39 -46.01 -12.21
CA ASP A 270 23.29 -46.94 -12.40
C ASP A 270 22.93 -47.58 -11.04
N GLY A 271 21.62 -47.66 -10.74
CA GLY A 271 21.07 -48.20 -9.49
C GLY A 271 20.32 -49.50 -9.69
#